data_AF-A0A2T2VM19-F1
#
_entry.id   AF-A0A2T2VM19-F1
#
_cell.length_a   1.000
_cell.length_b   1.000
_cell.length_c   1.000
_cell.angle_alpha   90.00
_cell.angle_beta   90.00
_cell.angle_gamma   90.00
#
_symmetry.space_group_name_H-M   'P 1'
#
loop_
_entity.id
_entity.type
_entity.pdbx_description
1 polymer ?
#
loop_
_entity_poly.entity_id
_entity_poly.type
_entity_poly.pdbx_seq_one_letter_code
_entity_poly.pdbx_strand_id
1 'polypeptide(L)'
;MRFSLFLIVIFLTRIQSHAQQIECQLKVSIAGYQLDTIAGNYFGDTLLHVERLQFYLHASHDGKSNEKNAILLGTSQPTKHLVANTPFDLYLGVDSVLNYNGVHEGALDPINGMYWTWQTGYIHCKLEGNIICDSSRKSFEYHIGGYSTNDSGPFFIGHKSIGNELQVTLDIYPAIQWAMKKEVFRIMSPGKLSDQMAQAILNGISIR
;
A
#
# COMPACT_ATOMS: atom_id res chain seq x y z
N MET A 1 -26.96 8.14 65.42
CA MET A 1 -26.24 8.42 64.16
C MET A 1 -25.68 7.10 63.64
N ARG A 2 -26.17 6.61 62.49
CA ARG A 2 -25.67 5.39 61.84
C ARG A 2 -24.97 5.81 60.54
N PHE A 3 -23.65 5.66 60.48
CA PHE A 3 -22.87 5.87 59.27
C PHE A 3 -22.97 4.63 58.39
N SER A 4 -23.61 4.75 57.21
CA SER A 4 -23.52 3.74 56.15
C SER A 4 -22.29 4.02 55.31
N LEU A 5 -21.40 3.05 55.22
CA LEU A 5 -20.23 3.06 54.36
C LEU A 5 -20.68 2.70 52.93
N PHE A 6 -20.69 3.67 52.01
CA PHE A 6 -20.92 3.42 50.59
C PHE A 6 -19.60 3.01 49.93
N LEU A 7 -19.49 1.74 49.55
CA LEU A 7 -18.39 1.22 48.74
C LEU A 7 -18.66 1.59 47.28
N ILE A 8 -17.93 2.57 46.74
CA ILE A 8 -18.00 2.93 45.31
C ILE A 8 -17.11 1.96 44.54
N VAL A 9 -17.73 0.99 43.86
CA VAL A 9 -17.04 0.10 42.92
C VAL A 9 -16.97 0.81 41.56
N ILE A 10 -15.78 1.30 41.22
CA ILE A 10 -15.49 1.87 39.89
C ILE A 10 -15.31 0.70 38.92
N PHE A 11 -16.31 0.44 38.07
CA PHE A 11 -16.16 -0.45 36.92
C PHE A 11 -15.29 0.24 35.87
N LEU A 12 -14.00 -0.13 35.81
CA LEU A 12 -13.16 0.17 34.67
C LEU A 12 -13.63 -0.69 33.49
N THR A 13 -14.57 -0.18 32.70
CA THR A 13 -14.94 -0.81 31.43
C THR A 13 -13.73 -0.71 30.50
N ARG A 14 -12.98 -1.81 30.34
CA ARG A 14 -12.03 -1.93 29.22
C ARG A 14 -12.86 -1.88 27.94
N ILE A 15 -12.67 -0.85 27.13
CA ILE A 15 -13.16 -0.84 25.75
C ILE A 15 -12.37 -1.94 25.02
N GLN A 16 -12.97 -3.12 24.86
CA GLN A 16 -12.40 -4.14 23.99
C GLN A 16 -12.70 -3.72 22.55
N SER A 17 -11.69 -3.23 21.83
CA SER A 17 -11.77 -3.09 20.37
C SER A 17 -11.77 -4.50 19.77
N HIS A 18 -12.88 -4.89 19.14
CA HIS A 18 -12.93 -6.12 18.35
C HIS A 18 -12.42 -5.88 16.95
N ALA A 19 -11.70 -6.86 16.41
CA ALA A 19 -11.26 -6.83 15.03
C ALA A 19 -12.50 -6.91 14.14
N GLN A 20 -12.66 -5.94 13.27
CA GLN A 20 -13.78 -5.86 12.34
C GLN A 20 -13.27 -6.05 10.91
N GLN A 21 -14.16 -6.54 10.06
CA GLN A 21 -13.93 -6.65 8.63
C GLN A 21 -14.31 -5.33 7.97
N ILE A 22 -13.34 -4.71 7.30
CA ILE A 22 -13.48 -3.43 6.60
C ILE A 22 -13.38 -3.71 5.10
N GLU A 23 -14.38 -3.33 4.33
CA GLU A 23 -14.31 -3.36 2.87
C GLU A 23 -13.40 -2.24 2.38
N CYS A 24 -12.25 -2.62 1.83
CA CYS A 24 -11.27 -1.72 1.26
C CYS A 24 -11.42 -1.70 -0.27
N GLN A 25 -11.62 -0.52 -0.83
CA GLN A 25 -11.73 -0.29 -2.27
C GLN A 25 -10.59 0.61 -2.77
N LEU A 26 -9.88 0.14 -3.79
CA LEU A 26 -8.87 0.89 -4.53
C LEU A 26 -9.50 1.61 -5.72
N LYS A 27 -9.25 2.92 -5.82
CA LYS A 27 -9.47 3.72 -7.03
C LYS A 27 -8.13 4.21 -7.54
N VAL A 28 -7.86 3.98 -8.82
CA VAL A 28 -6.61 4.39 -9.45
C VAL A 28 -6.91 5.47 -10.49
N SER A 29 -6.09 6.52 -10.47
CA SER A 29 -6.16 7.61 -11.44
C SER A 29 -4.78 7.94 -12.01
N ILE A 30 -4.78 8.69 -13.10
CA ILE A 30 -3.63 9.38 -13.67
C ILE A 30 -4.05 10.81 -13.97
N ALA A 31 -3.39 11.78 -13.33
CA ALA A 31 -3.68 13.20 -13.49
C ALA A 31 -5.16 13.54 -13.20
N GLY A 32 -5.75 12.87 -12.21
CA GLY A 32 -7.15 13.04 -11.79
C GLY A 32 -8.18 12.25 -12.61
N TYR A 33 -7.79 11.60 -13.71
CA TYR A 33 -8.69 10.79 -14.54
C TYR A 33 -8.61 9.32 -14.15
N GLN A 34 -9.74 8.62 -14.16
CA GLN A 34 -9.79 7.19 -13.86
C GLN A 34 -8.86 6.41 -14.80
N LEU A 35 -8.06 5.52 -14.23
CA LEU A 35 -7.13 4.70 -15.00
C LEU A 35 -7.89 3.70 -15.88
N ASP A 36 -7.68 3.78 -17.19
CA ASP A 36 -8.06 2.75 -18.16
C ASP A 36 -6.87 1.82 -18.46
N THR A 37 -6.98 0.56 -18.07
CA THR A 37 -5.92 -0.45 -18.29
C THR A 37 -5.99 -1.12 -19.67
N ILE A 38 -7.08 -0.93 -20.42
CA ILE A 38 -7.30 -1.52 -21.74
C ILE A 38 -6.85 -0.54 -22.82
N ALA A 39 -7.47 0.64 -22.87
CA ALA A 39 -7.18 1.67 -23.86
C ALA A 39 -5.91 2.47 -23.53
N GLY A 40 -5.47 2.45 -22.27
CA GLY A 40 -4.42 3.33 -21.78
C GLY A 40 -4.93 4.75 -21.55
N ASN A 41 -4.03 5.62 -21.11
CA ASN A 41 -4.38 6.97 -20.64
C ASN A 41 -3.40 7.98 -21.23
N TYR A 42 -3.94 9.03 -21.83
CA TYR A 42 -3.14 10.13 -22.36
C TYR A 42 -2.87 11.18 -21.28
N PHE A 43 -1.63 11.67 -21.24
CA PHE A 43 -1.28 12.92 -20.58
C PHE A 43 -0.31 13.70 -21.47
N GLY A 44 -0.73 14.87 -21.95
CA GLY A 44 -0.06 15.54 -23.07
C GLY A 44 0.00 14.61 -24.29
N ASP A 45 1.17 14.53 -24.93
CA ASP A 45 1.41 13.69 -26.11
C ASP A 45 1.86 12.26 -25.77
N THR A 46 1.82 11.89 -24.48
CA THR A 46 2.25 10.59 -23.98
C THR A 46 1.05 9.70 -23.70
N LEU A 47 1.07 8.48 -24.25
CA LEU A 47 0.14 7.40 -23.92
C LEU A 47 0.77 6.43 -22.91
N LEU A 48 0.10 6.25 -21.79
CA LEU A 48 0.49 5.31 -20.74
C LEU A 48 -0.45 4.10 -20.70
N HIS A 49 0.12 2.92 -20.85
CA HIS A 49 -0.53 1.66 -20.55
C HIS A 49 0.02 1.10 -19.25
N VAL A 50 -0.85 0.92 -18.25
CA VAL A 50 -0.53 0.20 -17.02
C VAL A 50 -0.97 -1.24 -17.20
N GLU A 51 -0.01 -2.16 -17.21
CA GLU A 51 -0.27 -3.60 -17.34
C GLU A 51 -0.49 -4.22 -15.96
N ARG A 52 0.27 -3.77 -14.97
CA ARG A 52 0.18 -4.28 -13.61
C ARG A 52 0.36 -3.16 -12.60
N LEU A 53 -0.55 -3.11 -11.64
CA LEU A 53 -0.41 -2.31 -10.44
C LEU A 53 -0.95 -3.12 -9.27
N GLN A 54 -0.09 -3.41 -8.29
CA GLN A 54 -0.49 -4.08 -7.07
C GLN A 54 0.46 -3.73 -5.91
N PHE A 55 -0.06 -3.62 -4.70
CA PHE A 55 0.70 -3.29 -3.51
C PHE A 55 0.12 -3.93 -2.26
N TYR A 56 0.98 -4.19 -1.28
CA TYR A 56 0.55 -4.60 0.04
C TYR A 56 -0.01 -3.42 0.81
N LEU A 57 -1.12 -3.63 1.48
CA LEU A 57 -1.71 -2.69 2.42
C LEU A 57 -1.98 -3.44 3.72
N HIS A 58 -1.68 -2.84 4.86
CA HIS A 58 -2.12 -3.38 6.15
C HIS A 58 -2.63 -2.28 7.07
N ALA A 59 -3.43 -2.69 8.05
CA ALA A 59 -3.88 -1.84 9.13
C ALA A 59 -3.45 -2.39 10.49
N SER A 60 -2.92 -1.51 11.32
CA SER A 60 -2.49 -1.81 12.68
C SER A 60 -2.37 -0.52 13.49
N HIS A 61 -2.27 -0.65 14.81
CA HIS A 61 -2.03 0.50 15.70
C HIS A 61 -0.54 0.75 15.95
N ASP A 62 0.31 -0.25 15.65
CA ASP A 62 1.72 -0.31 16.00
C ASP A 62 2.64 -0.44 14.76
N GLY A 63 2.07 -0.32 13.56
CA GLY A 63 2.80 -0.50 12.30
C GLY A 63 3.23 -1.94 12.01
N LYS A 64 2.68 -2.94 12.73
CA LYS A 64 2.99 -4.35 12.51
C LYS A 64 2.06 -5.00 11.50
N SER A 65 2.66 -5.81 10.64
CA SER A 65 1.98 -6.57 9.60
C SER A 65 2.07 -8.07 9.88
N ASN A 66 1.09 -8.81 9.41
CA ASN A 66 1.01 -10.27 9.44
C ASN A 66 0.04 -10.77 8.35
N GLU A 67 -0.01 -12.08 8.16
CA GLU A 67 -0.86 -12.74 7.16
C GLU A 67 -2.36 -12.45 7.32
N LYS A 68 -2.81 -11.99 8.49
CA LYS A 68 -4.23 -11.71 8.77
C LYS A 68 -4.62 -10.25 8.53
N ASN A 69 -3.70 -9.30 8.73
CA ASN A 69 -4.00 -7.87 8.57
C ASN A 69 -3.43 -7.25 7.29
N ALA A 70 -2.54 -7.97 6.59
CA ALA A 70 -2.05 -7.58 5.28
C ALA A 70 -2.98 -8.08 4.18
N ILE A 71 -3.26 -7.20 3.22
CA ILE A 71 -4.00 -7.51 2.00
C ILE A 71 -3.18 -7.10 0.78
N LEU A 72 -3.46 -7.73 -0.35
CA LEU A 72 -2.92 -7.35 -1.65
C LEU A 72 -4.02 -6.68 -2.46
N LEU A 73 -3.83 -5.41 -2.77
CA LEU A 73 -4.72 -4.62 -3.63
C LEU A 73 -4.05 -4.36 -4.96
N GLY A 74 -4.83 -4.21 -6.01
CA GLY A 74 -4.32 -3.88 -7.33
C GLY A 74 -5.41 -3.67 -8.36
N THR A 75 -5.05 -3.32 -9.59
CA THR A 75 -6.00 -3.08 -10.67
C THR A 75 -6.83 -4.33 -11.03
N SER A 76 -6.27 -5.53 -10.84
CA SER A 76 -6.98 -6.80 -11.04
C SER A 76 -7.84 -7.22 -9.83
N GLN A 77 -7.53 -6.71 -8.63
CA GLN A 77 -8.22 -7.01 -7.39
C GLN A 77 -8.42 -5.71 -6.60
N PRO A 78 -9.32 -4.81 -7.07
CA PRO A 78 -9.46 -3.48 -6.50
C PRO A 78 -10.23 -3.48 -5.18
N THR A 79 -10.93 -4.56 -4.83
CA THR A 79 -11.70 -4.66 -3.58
C THR A 79 -11.22 -5.85 -2.75
N LYS A 80 -10.96 -5.63 -1.47
CA LYS A 80 -10.59 -6.66 -0.49
C LYS A 80 -11.12 -6.33 0.88
N HIS A 81 -11.27 -7.36 1.71
CA HIS A 81 -11.56 -7.18 3.12
C HIS A 81 -10.28 -7.09 3.94
N LEU A 82 -10.16 -6.02 4.70
CA LEU A 82 -9.09 -5.76 5.66
C LEU A 82 -9.62 -6.10 7.07
N VAL A 83 -8.80 -6.71 7.90
CA VAL A 83 -9.14 -6.97 9.31
C VAL A 83 -8.37 -6.02 10.20
N ALA A 84 -9.07 -5.18 10.96
CA ALA A 84 -8.44 -4.23 11.88
C ALA A 84 -9.29 -3.94 13.11
N ASN A 85 -8.62 -3.59 14.21
CA ASN A 85 -9.26 -2.96 15.37
C ASN A 85 -9.34 -1.45 15.10
N THR A 86 -10.50 -0.83 15.33
CA THR A 86 -10.63 0.63 15.28
C THR A 86 -10.30 1.27 16.63
N PRO A 87 -9.58 2.41 16.66
CA PRO A 87 -8.96 3.11 15.53
C PRO A 87 -7.67 2.39 15.05
N PHE A 88 -7.32 2.56 13.77
CA PHE A 88 -6.10 2.01 13.18
C PHE A 88 -5.38 2.99 12.28
N ASP A 89 -4.10 2.73 12.07
CA ASP A 89 -3.27 3.36 11.06
C ASP A 89 -3.13 2.45 9.85
N LEU A 90 -3.03 3.05 8.67
CA LEU A 90 -2.85 2.36 7.40
C LEU A 90 -1.43 2.52 6.91
N TYR A 91 -0.91 1.43 6.36
CA TYR A 91 0.44 1.40 5.84
C TYR A 91 0.50 0.67 4.49
N LEU A 92 1.30 1.21 3.58
CA LEU A 92 1.66 0.57 2.32
C LEU A 92 2.94 -0.25 2.52
N GLY A 93 2.90 -1.54 2.19
CA GLY A 93 3.98 -2.48 2.39
C GLY A 93 3.83 -3.33 3.65
N VAL A 94 4.91 -4.01 4.01
CA VAL A 94 5.00 -4.88 5.19
C VAL A 94 6.03 -4.35 6.17
N ASP A 95 5.89 -4.71 7.44
CA ASP A 95 6.83 -4.30 8.47
C ASP A 95 8.14 -5.10 8.43
N SER A 96 9.21 -4.50 8.94
CA SER A 96 10.55 -5.06 8.85
C SER A 96 10.69 -6.42 9.52
N VAL A 97 9.91 -6.72 10.57
CA VAL A 97 9.96 -8.02 11.25
C VAL A 97 9.36 -9.10 10.35
N LEU A 98 8.17 -8.86 9.79
CA LEU A 98 7.58 -9.77 8.82
C LEU A 98 8.50 -9.94 7.61
N ASN A 99 9.06 -8.85 7.13
CA ASN A 99 9.93 -8.85 5.97
C ASN A 99 11.20 -9.69 6.17
N TYR A 100 11.71 -9.75 7.41
CA TYR A 100 12.87 -10.57 7.77
C TYR A 100 12.51 -12.06 7.94
N ASN A 101 11.27 -12.38 8.28
CA ASN A 101 10.83 -13.73 8.66
C ASN A 101 10.59 -14.69 7.49
N GLY A 102 10.86 -14.27 6.25
CA GLY A 102 10.79 -15.13 5.08
C GLY A 102 9.50 -15.01 4.28
N VAL A 103 9.25 -16.05 3.47
CA VAL A 103 8.05 -16.16 2.65
C VAL A 103 6.87 -16.56 3.53
N HIS A 104 5.74 -15.91 3.31
CA HIS A 104 4.48 -16.07 4.03
C HIS A 104 3.36 -16.48 3.07
N GLU A 105 2.22 -16.91 3.62
CA GLU A 105 1.08 -17.38 2.83
C GLU A 105 0.01 -16.28 2.62
N GLY A 106 -1.11 -16.67 2.01
CA GLY A 106 -2.27 -15.79 1.83
C GLY A 106 -1.97 -14.64 0.88
N ALA A 107 -2.22 -13.41 1.32
CA ALA A 107 -1.94 -12.22 0.50
C ALA A 107 -0.45 -12.05 0.20
N LEU A 108 0.43 -12.53 1.09
CA LEU A 108 1.88 -12.38 1.01
C LEU A 108 2.56 -13.46 0.17
N ASP A 109 1.81 -14.47 -0.27
CA ASP A 109 2.35 -15.54 -1.11
C ASP A 109 2.85 -14.98 -2.46
N PRO A 110 4.13 -15.19 -2.83
CA PRO A 110 4.69 -14.79 -4.12
C PRO A 110 3.90 -15.29 -5.34
N ILE A 111 3.11 -16.36 -5.22
CA ILE A 111 2.24 -16.84 -6.30
C ILE A 111 1.27 -15.77 -6.80
N ASN A 112 0.96 -14.77 -5.97
CA ASN A 112 0.12 -13.62 -6.32
C ASN A 112 0.81 -12.59 -7.23
N GLY A 113 1.98 -12.93 -7.80
CA GLY A 113 2.73 -12.08 -8.72
C GLY A 113 3.55 -10.98 -8.05
N MET A 114 3.70 -11.07 -6.72
CA MET A 114 4.68 -10.35 -5.93
C MET A 114 5.90 -11.26 -5.68
N TYR A 115 6.95 -10.77 -5.04
CA TYR A 115 8.05 -11.63 -4.62
C TYR A 115 8.68 -11.16 -3.31
N TRP A 116 9.39 -12.10 -2.69
CA TRP A 116 10.29 -11.90 -1.58
C TRP A 116 11.63 -12.54 -1.94
N THR A 117 12.73 -11.91 -1.56
CA THR A 117 14.06 -12.55 -1.64
C THR A 117 14.77 -12.43 -0.31
N TRP A 118 15.67 -13.36 -0.02
CA TRP A 118 16.51 -13.31 1.17
C TRP A 118 17.47 -12.10 1.20
N GLN A 119 17.73 -11.47 0.04
CA GLN A 119 18.61 -10.31 -0.07
C GLN A 119 17.86 -9.00 0.17
N THR A 120 16.64 -8.91 -0.34
CA THR A 120 15.92 -7.64 -0.44
C THR A 120 14.57 -7.67 0.26
N GLY A 121 14.11 -8.80 0.77
CA GLY A 121 12.77 -8.93 1.31
C GLY A 121 11.67 -8.81 0.25
N TYR A 122 10.46 -8.50 0.71
CA TYR A 122 9.26 -8.25 -0.08
C TYR A 122 9.38 -6.96 -0.86
N ILE A 123 8.93 -6.99 -2.11
CA ILE A 123 8.49 -5.76 -2.76
C ILE A 123 7.15 -5.32 -2.17
N HIS A 124 7.04 -4.04 -1.85
CA HIS A 124 5.83 -3.45 -1.26
C HIS A 124 4.83 -3.06 -2.34
N CYS A 125 5.32 -2.57 -3.48
CA CYS A 125 4.51 -2.13 -4.61
C CYS A 125 5.13 -2.57 -5.93
N LYS A 126 4.28 -2.95 -6.88
CA LYS A 126 4.62 -3.31 -8.24
C LYS A 126 3.82 -2.44 -9.20
N LEU A 127 4.50 -1.77 -10.11
CA LEU A 127 3.91 -0.99 -11.19
C LEU A 127 4.68 -1.27 -12.49
N GLU A 128 4.02 -1.90 -13.46
CA GLU A 128 4.59 -2.34 -14.74
C GLU A 128 3.71 -1.83 -15.90
N GLY A 129 4.33 -1.55 -17.05
CA GLY A 129 3.59 -1.11 -18.22
C GLY A 129 4.45 -0.51 -19.32
N ASN A 130 3.84 0.35 -20.14
CA ASN A 130 4.50 0.99 -21.27
C ASN A 130 4.13 2.47 -21.37
N ILE A 131 5.12 3.26 -21.79
CA ILE A 131 4.98 4.67 -22.14
C ILE A 131 5.26 4.79 -23.64
N ILE A 132 4.32 5.38 -24.37
CA ILE A 132 4.45 5.64 -25.80
C ILE A 132 4.44 7.15 -26.01
N CYS A 133 5.51 7.68 -26.60
CA CYS A 133 5.67 9.09 -26.92
C CYS A 133 6.42 9.21 -28.25
N ASP A 134 5.96 10.05 -29.18
CA ASP A 134 6.57 10.26 -30.50
C ASP A 134 6.87 8.97 -31.27
N SER A 135 5.95 8.00 -31.25
CA SER A 135 6.11 6.65 -31.83
C SER A 135 7.20 5.77 -31.19
N SER A 136 7.85 6.23 -30.13
CA SER A 136 8.77 5.44 -29.30
C SER A 136 8.00 4.78 -28.17
N ARG A 137 8.12 3.45 -28.06
CA ARG A 137 7.56 2.66 -26.96
C ARG A 137 8.67 2.29 -25.99
N LYS A 138 8.51 2.65 -24.72
CA LYS A 138 9.39 2.25 -23.62
C LYS A 138 8.59 1.47 -22.58
N SER A 139 8.99 0.23 -22.31
CA SER A 139 8.45 -0.53 -21.19
C SER A 139 9.07 -0.06 -19.87
N PHE A 140 8.30 -0.13 -18.79
CA PHE A 140 8.79 0.14 -17.45
C PHE A 140 8.43 -0.95 -16.45
N GLU A 141 9.31 -1.15 -15.48
CA GLU A 141 9.15 -2.10 -14.37
C GLU A 141 9.58 -1.41 -13.07
N TYR A 142 8.63 -1.18 -12.17
CA TYR A 142 8.88 -0.57 -10.86
C TYR A 142 8.46 -1.51 -9.75
N HIS A 143 9.45 -2.20 -9.18
CA HIS A 143 9.32 -3.06 -8.02
C HIS A 143 9.94 -2.37 -6.82
N ILE A 144 9.06 -1.80 -6.01
CA ILE A 144 9.40 -0.82 -4.98
C ILE A 144 9.24 -1.45 -3.61
N GLY A 145 10.20 -1.19 -2.74
CA GLY A 145 10.21 -1.67 -1.37
C GLY A 145 11.45 -2.50 -1.08
N GLY A 146 11.29 -3.43 -0.14
CA GLY A 146 12.37 -4.28 0.34
C GLY A 146 13.27 -3.60 1.37
N TYR A 147 14.28 -4.32 1.80
CA TYR A 147 15.19 -3.89 2.86
C TYR A 147 16.38 -3.14 2.26
N SER A 148 16.53 -1.85 2.61
CA SER A 148 17.80 -1.13 2.52
C SER A 148 18.38 -0.98 3.93
N THR A 149 19.69 -0.78 4.06
CA THR A 149 20.36 -0.69 5.38
C THR A 149 19.84 0.44 6.27
N ASN A 150 19.08 1.39 5.73
CA ASN A 150 18.68 2.61 6.42
C ASN A 150 17.16 2.81 6.53
N ASP A 151 16.35 2.10 5.75
CA ASP A 151 14.89 2.15 5.89
C ASP A 151 14.25 0.95 5.18
N SER A 152 13.40 0.22 5.88
CA SER A 152 12.88 -1.08 5.45
C SER A 152 11.49 -1.39 6.02
N GLY A 153 10.86 -0.38 6.61
CA GLY A 153 9.51 -0.45 7.13
C GLY A 153 8.45 -0.16 6.08
N PRO A 154 7.19 -0.29 6.46
CA PRO A 154 6.08 0.06 5.60
C PRO A 154 5.88 1.59 5.63
N PHE A 155 5.24 2.14 4.60
CA PHE A 155 5.01 3.56 4.49
C PHE A 155 3.65 3.92 5.11
N PHE A 156 3.63 4.82 6.09
CA PHE A 156 2.37 5.32 6.67
C PHE A 156 1.57 6.13 5.65
N ILE A 157 0.28 5.84 5.50
CA ILE A 157 -0.61 6.52 4.53
C ILE A 157 -1.79 7.25 5.18
N GLY A 158 -2.10 6.98 6.45
CA GLY A 158 -3.10 7.76 7.19
C GLY A 158 -3.79 7.00 8.33
N HIS A 159 -4.62 7.74 9.07
CA HIS A 159 -5.35 7.25 10.25
C HIS A 159 -6.84 7.09 9.96
N LYS A 160 -7.46 6.02 10.46
CA LYS A 160 -8.91 5.80 10.38
C LYS A 160 -9.47 5.41 11.75
N SER A 161 -10.43 6.21 12.23
CA SER A 161 -10.94 6.01 13.59
C SER A 161 -12.14 5.07 13.67
N ILE A 162 -13.09 5.13 12.72
CA ILE A 162 -14.34 4.33 12.71
C ILE A 162 -14.77 4.09 11.25
N GLY A 163 -15.39 2.94 10.98
CA GLY A 163 -16.07 2.64 9.71
C GLY A 163 -15.83 1.21 9.23
N ASN A 164 -16.78 0.65 8.50
CA ASN A 164 -16.68 -0.66 7.84
C ASN A 164 -16.23 -0.56 6.38
N GLU A 165 -15.99 0.66 5.88
CA GLU A 165 -15.54 0.94 4.52
C GLU A 165 -14.28 1.81 4.55
N LEU A 166 -13.39 1.56 3.61
CA LEU A 166 -12.16 2.31 3.40
C LEU A 166 -11.96 2.49 1.89
N GLN A 167 -11.83 3.73 1.44
CA GLN A 167 -11.44 4.01 0.06
C GLN A 167 -9.99 4.47 0.01
N VAL A 168 -9.15 3.71 -0.69
CA VAL A 168 -7.78 4.10 -1.04
C VAL A 168 -7.81 4.65 -2.46
N THR A 169 -7.43 5.90 -2.63
CA THR A 169 -7.23 6.51 -3.95
C THR A 169 -5.74 6.63 -4.22
N LEU A 170 -5.29 6.17 -5.38
CA LEU A 170 -3.92 6.28 -5.85
C LEU A 170 -3.89 6.97 -7.22
N ASP A 171 -3.42 8.21 -7.25
CA ASP A 171 -3.03 8.85 -8.50
C ASP A 171 -1.58 8.51 -8.82
N ILE A 172 -1.32 7.77 -9.89
CA ILE A 172 0.05 7.35 -10.25
C ILE A 172 0.83 8.46 -10.98
N TYR A 173 0.22 9.60 -11.28
CA TYR A 173 0.86 10.66 -12.06
C TYR A 173 2.15 11.21 -11.43
N PRO A 174 2.23 11.49 -10.12
CA PRO A 174 3.49 11.95 -9.52
C PRO A 174 4.64 10.94 -9.70
N ALA A 175 4.34 9.64 -9.61
CA ALA A 175 5.30 8.56 -9.83
C ALA A 175 5.78 8.49 -11.29
N ILE A 176 4.84 8.52 -12.24
CA ILE A 176 5.16 8.49 -13.68
C ILE A 176 5.92 9.75 -14.10
N GLN A 177 5.51 10.94 -13.66
CA GLN A 177 6.22 12.18 -13.94
C GLN A 177 7.64 12.18 -13.38
N TRP A 178 7.82 11.72 -12.14
CA TRP A 178 9.15 11.61 -11.53
C TRP A 178 10.05 10.69 -12.35
N ALA A 179 9.55 9.52 -12.73
CA ALA A 179 10.30 8.54 -13.51
C ALA A 179 10.69 9.07 -14.89
N MET A 180 9.75 9.68 -15.61
CA MET A 180 10.02 10.28 -16.93
C MET A 180 11.05 11.41 -16.84
N LYS A 181 10.93 12.30 -15.85
CA LYS A 181 11.89 13.40 -15.62
C LYS A 181 13.30 12.89 -15.29
N LYS A 182 13.40 11.73 -14.64
CA LYS A 182 14.67 11.09 -14.27
C LYS A 182 15.19 10.11 -15.32
N GLU A 183 14.40 9.85 -16.37
CA GLU A 183 14.64 8.80 -17.36
C GLU A 183 14.84 7.40 -16.73
N VAL A 184 14.12 7.11 -15.65
CA VAL A 184 14.18 5.83 -14.94
C VAL A 184 12.98 4.97 -15.34
N PHE A 185 13.24 3.92 -16.11
CA PHE A 185 12.21 2.97 -16.56
C PHE A 185 12.31 1.61 -15.87
N ARG A 186 13.33 1.38 -15.04
CA ARG A 186 13.51 0.11 -14.35
C ARG A 186 14.03 0.30 -12.94
N ILE A 187 13.28 -0.22 -11.98
CA ILE A 187 13.65 -0.33 -10.56
C ILE A 187 13.24 -1.74 -10.13
N MET A 188 14.20 -2.59 -9.78
CA MET A 188 13.95 -4.00 -9.44
C MET A 188 14.46 -4.38 -8.05
N SER A 189 15.13 -3.46 -7.38
CA SER A 189 15.83 -3.68 -6.10
C SER A 189 15.70 -2.44 -5.20
N PRO A 190 15.81 -2.63 -3.87
CA PRO A 190 15.84 -1.53 -2.91
C PRO A 190 16.99 -0.56 -3.17
N GLY A 191 16.86 0.66 -2.66
CA GLY A 191 17.86 1.70 -2.71
C GLY A 191 17.29 3.05 -3.11
N LYS A 192 18.16 4.04 -3.30
CA LYS A 192 17.76 5.45 -3.44
C LYS A 192 16.70 5.72 -4.50
N LEU A 193 16.75 5.04 -5.65
CA LEU A 193 15.72 5.19 -6.69
C LEU A 193 14.38 4.58 -6.29
N SER A 194 14.40 3.42 -5.61
CA SER A 194 13.21 2.81 -5.02
C SER A 194 12.59 3.73 -3.98
N ASP A 195 13.40 4.32 -3.09
CA ASP A 195 12.90 5.22 -2.03
C ASP A 195 12.27 6.49 -2.61
N GLN A 196 12.91 7.06 -3.64
CA GLN A 196 12.38 8.23 -4.34
C GLN A 196 11.09 7.92 -5.11
N MET A 197 11.00 6.74 -5.73
CA MET A 197 9.78 6.28 -6.38
C MET A 197 8.67 6.00 -5.35
N ALA A 198 8.99 5.38 -4.21
CA ALA A 198 8.04 5.18 -3.12
C ALA A 198 7.46 6.52 -2.64
N GLN A 199 8.30 7.53 -2.43
CA GLN A 199 7.83 8.87 -2.07
C GLN A 199 6.92 9.47 -3.16
N ALA A 200 7.25 9.28 -4.43
CA ALA A 200 6.41 9.76 -5.53
C ALA A 200 5.04 9.04 -5.57
N ILE A 201 4.99 7.73 -5.29
CA ILE A 201 3.75 6.96 -5.13
C ILE A 201 2.94 7.50 -3.95
N LEU A 202 3.58 7.72 -2.79
CA LEU A 202 2.91 8.24 -1.59
C LEU A 202 2.34 9.64 -1.80
N ASN A 203 2.98 10.48 -2.60
CA ASN A 203 2.44 11.81 -2.93
C ASN A 203 1.13 11.73 -3.74
N GLY A 204 0.84 10.59 -4.36
CA GLY A 204 -0.40 10.32 -5.09
C GLY A 204 -1.45 9.55 -4.29
N ILE A 205 -1.15 9.10 -3.06
CA ILE A 205 -2.07 8.29 -2.27
C ILE A 205 -2.91 9.15 -1.33
N SER A 206 -4.19 8.81 -1.19
CA SER A 206 -5.07 9.37 -0.18
C SER A 206 -6.10 8.35 0.27
N ILE A 207 -6.61 8.54 1.48
CA ILE A 207 -7.63 7.68 2.08
C ILE A 207 -8.90 8.47 2.42
N ARG A 208 -10.06 7.83 2.31
CA ARG A 208 -11.35 8.38 2.73
C ARG A 208 -12.13 7.36 3.56
#